data_AF-A0A7V8YPB9-F1
#
_entry.id   AF-A0A7V8YPB9-F1
#
_cell.length_a   1.000
_cell.length_b   1.000
_cell.length_c   1.000
_cell.angle_alpha   90.00
_cell.angle_beta   90.00
_cell.angle_gamma   90.00
#
_symmetry.space_group_name_H-M   'P 1'
#
loop_
_entity.id
_entity.type
_entity.pdbx_description
1 polymer ?
#
loop_
_entity_poly.entity_id
_entity_poly.type
_entity_poly.pdbx_seq_one_letter_code
_entity_poly.pdbx_strand_id
1 'polypeptide(L)'
;MSWATHELENYFIQKHVGLRMSFLACALGAFLPDLFTKGFVYGFTIGSYKIGGSDPIQFHRGWPGAGFTHSILWGVLVSTLVLAIFRSRNWALGLLIGHVAHVVTDINDTAGTMLFFPFSTDTITTGMWRHAAVLGRYGDAAAYYSSPGGVWDMFWLVVVLVFARQTLTKEYFRTVIVPADPRVWAWIHRKFHLPERGLVALYRGLLFYGGCRIFAWTFYARFQAHTRWDVSWGGPDYVERVDLTPGPWTDAFWGALIGSACLAVFLVVCWKLFIQRLWNRGYDPPALTAKKQGIETTAAN
;
A
#
# COMPACT_ATOMS: atom_id res chain seq x y z
N MET A 1 5.64 -10.48 -0.13
CA MET A 1 4.91 -9.21 -0.28
C MET A 1 4.64 -8.92 -1.74
N SER A 2 3.69 -8.03 -2.06
CA SER A 2 3.59 -7.51 -3.43
C SER A 2 4.74 -6.57 -3.80
N TRP A 3 5.12 -6.57 -5.08
CA TRP A 3 6.23 -5.78 -5.60
C TRP A 3 5.78 -4.50 -6.31
N ALA A 4 4.82 -4.55 -7.23
CA ALA A 4 4.36 -3.39 -8.00
C ALA A 4 2.91 -2.99 -7.72
N THR A 5 2.11 -3.85 -7.09
CA THR A 5 0.70 -3.57 -6.80
C THR A 5 0.55 -2.29 -5.98
N HIS A 6 1.40 -2.09 -4.97
CA HIS A 6 1.36 -0.95 -4.06
C HIS A 6 1.60 0.39 -4.77
N GLU A 7 2.18 0.40 -5.97
CA GLU A 7 2.29 1.56 -6.84
C GLU A 7 1.04 1.77 -7.71
N LEU A 8 0.40 0.68 -8.13
CA LEU A 8 -0.64 0.65 -9.15
C LEU A 8 -2.05 0.78 -8.56
N GLU A 9 -2.36 0.08 -7.48
CA GLU A 9 -3.70 0.06 -6.88
C GLU A 9 -4.14 1.47 -6.42
N ASN A 10 -3.20 2.34 -6.03
CA ASN A 10 -3.47 3.72 -5.64
C ASN A 10 -4.28 4.50 -6.69
N TYR A 11 -4.04 4.26 -7.98
CA TYR A 11 -4.78 4.93 -9.06
C TYR A 11 -6.23 4.44 -9.10
N PHE A 12 -6.46 3.15 -8.87
CA PHE A 12 -7.80 2.59 -8.83
C PHE A 12 -8.55 3.03 -7.57
N ILE A 13 -7.89 2.98 -6.40
CA ILE A 13 -8.45 3.42 -5.11
C ILE A 13 -8.86 4.90 -5.20
N GLN A 14 -8.00 5.77 -5.72
CA GLN A 14 -8.32 7.20 -5.89
C GLN A 14 -9.58 7.42 -6.73
N LYS A 15 -9.81 6.58 -7.73
CA LYS A 15 -11.01 6.64 -8.58
C LYS A 15 -12.28 6.17 -7.87
N HIS A 16 -12.20 5.13 -7.04
CA HIS A 16 -13.37 4.41 -6.55
C HIS A 16 -13.75 4.71 -5.11
N VAL A 17 -12.84 5.19 -4.28
CA VAL A 17 -13.10 5.36 -2.85
C VAL A 17 -14.21 6.40 -2.57
N GLY A 18 -14.51 7.28 -3.52
CA GLY A 18 -15.58 8.29 -3.39
C GLY A 18 -15.30 9.37 -2.34
N LEU A 19 -14.16 9.29 -1.68
CA LEU A 19 -13.67 10.23 -0.67
C LEU A 19 -12.58 11.12 -1.27
N ARG A 20 -12.53 12.36 -0.80
CA ARG A 20 -11.43 13.28 -1.14
C ARG A 20 -10.22 12.92 -0.28
N MET A 21 -9.26 12.21 -0.85
CA MET A 21 -8.00 11.84 -0.19
C MET A 21 -6.79 12.30 -0.99
N SER A 22 -5.67 12.58 -0.31
CA SER A 22 -4.41 12.90 -0.97
C SER A 22 -3.82 11.63 -1.59
N PHE A 23 -3.58 11.66 -2.90
CA PHE A 23 -2.94 10.55 -3.62
C PHE A 23 -1.52 10.28 -3.12
N LEU A 24 -0.75 11.33 -2.80
CA LEU A 24 0.61 11.19 -2.28
C LEU A 24 0.60 10.55 -0.89
N ALA A 25 -0.36 10.92 -0.05
CA ALA A 25 -0.56 10.29 1.25
C ALA A 25 -0.98 8.82 1.11
N CYS A 26 -1.82 8.49 0.14
CA CYS A 26 -2.20 7.11 -0.19
C CYS A 26 -1.00 6.28 -0.60
N ALA A 27 -0.20 6.76 -1.57
CA ALA A 27 1.03 6.09 -1.96
C ALA A 27 2.01 5.93 -0.79
N LEU A 28 2.19 6.98 0.03
CA LEU A 28 3.04 6.89 1.21
C LEU A 28 2.53 5.84 2.20
N GLY A 29 1.22 5.79 2.44
CA GLY A 29 0.60 4.77 3.30
C GLY A 29 0.84 3.36 2.76
N ALA A 30 0.75 3.18 1.45
CA ALA A 30 1.02 1.91 0.79
C ALA A 30 2.49 1.47 0.84
N PHE A 31 3.44 2.38 1.11
CA PHE A 31 4.85 2.03 1.29
C PHE A 31 5.28 1.95 2.76
N LEU A 32 4.47 2.50 3.65
CA LEU A 32 4.84 2.71 5.05
C LEU A 32 5.24 1.43 5.81
N PRO A 33 4.52 0.29 5.67
CA PRO A 33 4.89 -0.94 6.40
C PRO A 33 6.26 -1.49 5.99
N ASP A 34 6.61 -1.29 4.72
CA ASP A 34 7.82 -1.83 4.11
C ASP A 34 9.03 -0.88 4.18
N LEU A 35 8.78 0.43 4.33
CA LEU A 35 9.82 1.47 4.35
C LEU A 35 10.87 1.23 5.45
N PHE A 36 10.45 0.69 6.59
CA PHE A 36 11.31 0.48 7.76
C PHE A 36 11.80 -0.97 7.92
N THR A 37 11.32 -1.89 7.09
CA THR A 37 11.58 -3.32 7.25
C THR A 37 12.42 -3.87 6.10
N LYS A 38 12.13 -3.51 4.83
CA LYS A 38 12.80 -4.13 3.67
C LYS A 38 14.32 -4.00 3.63
N GLY A 39 14.85 -2.87 4.12
CA GLY A 39 16.30 -2.67 4.21
C GLY A 39 16.99 -3.71 5.08
N PHE A 40 16.37 -4.09 6.21
CA PHE A 40 16.87 -5.10 7.14
C PHE A 40 16.54 -6.52 6.69
N VAL A 41 15.44 -6.71 5.97
CA VAL A 41 15.02 -8.00 5.41
C VAL A 41 15.98 -8.49 4.34
N TYR A 42 16.29 -7.64 3.35
CA TYR A 42 17.26 -8.02 2.31
C TYR A 42 18.71 -7.84 2.76
N GLY A 43 18.90 -7.04 3.81
CA GLY A 43 20.19 -6.61 4.28
C GLY A 43 20.90 -5.66 3.32
N PHE A 44 21.97 -5.06 3.83
CA PHE A 44 22.90 -4.25 3.05
C PHE A 44 24.32 -4.47 3.56
N THR A 45 25.28 -4.35 2.65
CA THR A 45 26.70 -4.52 2.96
C THR A 45 27.36 -3.15 3.03
N ILE A 46 28.03 -2.84 4.13
CA ILE A 46 28.88 -1.66 4.30
C ILE A 46 30.30 -2.16 4.56
N GLY A 47 31.16 -2.09 3.53
CA GLY A 47 32.51 -2.68 3.60
C GLY A 47 32.46 -4.19 3.81
N SER A 48 33.07 -4.68 4.88
CA SER A 48 33.03 -6.09 5.28
C SER A 48 31.83 -6.46 6.16
N TYR A 49 31.02 -5.49 6.59
CA TYR A 49 29.89 -5.74 7.48
C TYR A 49 28.62 -6.01 6.69
N LYS A 50 28.01 -7.17 6.93
CA LYS A 50 26.65 -7.49 6.46
C LYS A 50 25.66 -7.13 7.56
N ILE A 51 24.80 -6.16 7.28
CA ILE A 51 23.74 -5.73 8.19
C ILE A 51 22.43 -6.32 7.65
N GLY A 52 21.72 -7.10 8.46
CA GLY A 52 20.45 -7.73 8.11
C GLY A 52 19.98 -8.67 9.22
N GLY A 53 18.69 -9.03 9.21
CA GLY A 53 18.13 -9.98 10.17
C GLY A 53 18.69 -11.39 9.95
N SER A 54 18.96 -12.12 11.04
CA SER A 54 19.29 -13.56 10.98
C SER A 54 18.09 -14.40 10.55
N ASP A 55 16.89 -13.93 10.86
CA ASP A 55 15.61 -14.44 10.36
C ASP A 55 14.82 -13.27 9.74
N PRO A 56 14.97 -13.03 8.43
CA PRO A 56 14.30 -11.93 7.73
C PRO A 56 12.78 -12.02 7.79
N ILE A 57 12.22 -13.23 7.83
CA ILE A 57 10.76 -13.43 7.78
C ILE A 57 10.18 -13.13 9.15
N GLN A 58 10.75 -13.70 10.21
CA GLN A 58 10.32 -13.39 11.58
C GLN A 58 10.48 -11.91 11.89
N PHE A 59 11.56 -11.28 11.43
CA PHE A 59 11.72 -9.83 11.58
C PHE A 59 10.67 -9.04 10.80
N HIS A 60 10.36 -9.40 9.55
CA HIS A 60 9.43 -8.63 8.71
C HIS A 60 7.98 -8.77 9.13
N ARG A 61 7.55 -10.00 9.44
CA ARG A 61 6.13 -10.38 9.56
C ARG A 61 5.74 -10.92 10.92
N GLY A 62 6.71 -11.32 11.74
CA GLY A 62 6.48 -11.95 13.04
C GLY A 62 6.62 -11.02 14.24
N TRP A 63 6.40 -11.62 15.42
CA TRP A 63 6.60 -11.01 16.74
C TRP A 63 7.34 -11.98 17.68
N PRO A 64 8.37 -11.55 18.43
CA PRO A 64 8.98 -10.21 18.42
C PRO A 64 9.70 -9.94 17.09
N GLY A 65 9.41 -8.77 16.51
CA GLY A 65 9.80 -8.36 15.16
C GLY A 65 9.09 -7.06 14.77
N ALA A 66 9.20 -6.67 13.49
CA ALA A 66 8.52 -5.52 12.91
C ALA A 66 7.18 -5.86 12.25
N GLY A 67 6.67 -7.09 12.42
CA GLY A 67 5.38 -7.51 11.85
C GLY A 67 4.19 -6.65 12.27
N PHE A 68 4.26 -6.00 13.44
CA PHE A 68 3.24 -5.04 13.89
C PHE A 68 3.03 -3.86 12.94
N THR A 69 4.03 -3.54 12.11
CA THR A 69 3.88 -2.50 11.07
C THR A 69 2.90 -2.91 9.97
N HIS A 70 2.61 -4.20 9.82
CA HIS A 70 1.58 -4.74 8.93
C HIS A 70 0.23 -4.99 9.65
N SER A 71 -0.11 -4.13 10.62
CA SER A 71 -1.39 -4.17 11.33
C SER A 71 -2.30 -3.00 10.92
N ILE A 72 -3.62 -3.16 11.05
CA ILE A 72 -4.57 -2.05 10.84
C ILE A 72 -4.30 -0.92 11.86
N LEU A 73 -3.99 -1.29 13.10
CA LEU A 73 -3.79 -0.31 14.17
C LEU A 73 -2.57 0.59 13.90
N TRP A 74 -1.51 0.06 13.31
CA TRP A 74 -0.35 0.88 12.91
C TRP A 74 -0.77 1.98 11.91
N GLY A 75 -1.56 1.63 10.90
CA GLY A 75 -2.12 2.60 9.95
C GLY A 75 -2.98 3.66 10.63
N VAL A 76 -3.83 3.25 11.57
CA VAL A 76 -4.67 4.18 12.36
C VAL A 76 -3.80 5.10 13.21
N LEU A 77 -2.78 4.58 13.87
CA LEU A 77 -1.87 5.35 14.71
C LEU A 77 -1.14 6.43 13.90
N VAL A 78 -0.51 6.06 12.78
CA VAL A 78 0.24 7.01 11.94
C VAL A 78 -0.70 8.03 11.29
N SER A 79 -1.86 7.61 10.81
CA SER A 79 -2.86 8.50 10.21
C SER A 79 -3.41 9.49 11.23
N THR A 80 -3.66 9.04 12.47
CA THR A 80 -4.11 9.90 13.57
C THR A 80 -3.04 10.87 14.00
N LEU A 81 -1.77 10.46 14.03
CA LEU A 81 -0.65 11.36 14.31
C LEU A 81 -0.53 12.45 13.25
N VAL A 82 -0.66 12.09 11.98
CA VAL A 82 -0.68 13.06 10.87
C VAL A 82 -1.87 14.00 10.97
N LEU A 83 -3.04 13.49 11.33
CA LEU A 83 -4.22 14.32 11.61
C LEU A 83 -3.97 15.29 12.78
N ALA A 84 -3.33 14.83 13.85
CA ALA A 84 -3.05 15.66 15.02
C ALA A 84 -2.05 16.80 14.72
N ILE A 85 -0.97 16.48 13.99
CA ILE A 85 0.12 17.42 13.68
C ILE A 85 -0.31 18.38 12.56
N PHE A 86 -0.74 17.84 11.42
CA PHE A 86 -0.97 18.61 10.21
C PHE A 86 -2.42 19.05 10.03
N ARG A 87 -3.35 18.50 10.82
CA ARG A 87 -4.79 18.79 10.76
C ARG A 87 -5.43 18.54 9.39
N SER A 88 -4.79 17.76 8.53
CA SER A 88 -5.30 17.47 7.18
C SER A 88 -6.07 16.15 7.16
N ARG A 89 -7.37 16.23 6.93
CA ARG A 89 -8.25 15.04 6.80
C ARG A 89 -7.87 14.21 5.58
N ASN A 90 -7.64 14.86 4.44
CA ASN A 90 -7.30 14.18 3.19
C ASN A 90 -5.98 13.40 3.27
N TRP A 91 -4.99 13.90 4.02
CA TRP A 91 -3.74 13.18 4.28
C TRP A 91 -3.94 12.00 5.21
N ALA A 92 -4.65 12.20 6.32
CA ALA A 92 -4.94 11.13 7.26
C ALA A 92 -5.74 9.99 6.59
N LEU A 93 -6.76 10.32 5.79
CA LEU A 93 -7.50 9.35 5.00
C LEU A 93 -6.62 8.64 3.98
N GLY A 94 -5.85 9.40 3.20
CA GLY A 94 -4.96 8.81 2.19
C GLY A 94 -4.02 7.79 2.80
N LEU A 95 -3.29 8.18 3.86
CA LEU A 95 -2.40 7.29 4.60
C LEU A 95 -3.10 6.04 5.09
N LEU A 96 -4.26 6.19 5.74
CA LEU A 96 -5.00 5.05 6.29
C LEU A 96 -5.44 4.10 5.19
N ILE A 97 -6.01 4.62 4.11
CA ILE A 97 -6.51 3.81 2.99
C ILE A 97 -5.36 3.09 2.29
N GLY A 98 -4.27 3.79 1.97
CA GLY A 98 -3.10 3.18 1.36
C GLY A 98 -2.45 2.12 2.25
N HIS A 99 -2.35 2.40 3.54
CA HIS A 99 -1.83 1.45 4.52
C HIS A 99 -2.70 0.18 4.61
N VAL A 100 -4.03 0.36 4.70
CA VAL A 100 -4.97 -0.77 4.75
C VAL A 100 -4.90 -1.59 3.45
N ALA A 101 -4.85 -0.94 2.30
CA ALA A 101 -4.70 -1.61 1.01
C ALA A 101 -3.42 -2.46 0.97
N HIS A 102 -2.30 -1.90 1.43
CA HIS A 102 -1.03 -2.62 1.52
C HIS A 102 -1.14 -3.88 2.37
N VAL A 103 -1.60 -3.76 3.63
CA VAL A 103 -1.62 -4.91 4.54
C VAL A 103 -2.63 -5.96 4.09
N VAL A 104 -3.75 -5.56 3.48
CA VAL A 104 -4.73 -6.51 2.92
C VAL A 104 -4.17 -7.23 1.70
N THR A 105 -3.50 -6.52 0.80
CA THR A 105 -2.84 -7.14 -0.36
C THR A 105 -1.78 -8.15 0.09
N ASP A 106 -1.06 -7.85 1.16
CA ASP A 106 0.00 -8.69 1.70
C ASP A 106 -0.49 -9.93 2.48
N ILE A 107 -1.77 -10.00 2.88
CA ILE A 107 -2.40 -11.25 3.35
C ILE A 107 -2.25 -12.36 2.30
N ASN A 108 -2.11 -12.02 1.02
CA ASN A 108 -2.02 -13.01 -0.04
C ASN A 108 -0.69 -13.77 -0.10
N ASP A 109 0.35 -13.36 0.63
CA ASP A 109 1.57 -14.15 0.71
C ASP A 109 1.56 -15.14 1.87
N THR A 110 2.35 -16.22 1.79
CA THR A 110 2.35 -17.27 2.82
C THR A 110 2.79 -16.83 4.21
N ALA A 111 3.51 -15.72 4.35
CA ALA A 111 3.87 -15.20 5.67
C ALA A 111 2.70 -14.41 6.30
N GLY A 112 1.86 -13.80 5.47
CA GLY A 112 0.67 -13.07 5.89
C GLY A 112 0.98 -11.76 6.60
N THR A 113 -0.02 -11.23 7.31
CA THR A 113 0.11 -9.97 8.05
C THR A 113 -0.49 -10.06 9.45
N MET A 114 0.10 -9.36 10.42
CA MET A 114 -0.41 -9.26 11.80
C MET A 114 -1.58 -8.27 11.88
N LEU A 115 -2.65 -8.55 11.13
CA LEU A 115 -3.72 -7.60 10.85
C LEU A 115 -4.35 -6.98 12.12
N PHE A 116 -4.45 -7.79 13.18
CA PHE A 116 -5.12 -7.46 14.44
C PHE A 116 -4.18 -7.18 15.62
N PHE A 117 -2.88 -7.01 15.38
CA PHE A 117 -1.95 -6.61 16.44
C PHE A 117 -2.40 -5.29 17.11
N PRO A 118 -2.28 -5.13 18.45
CA PRO A 118 -1.65 -6.04 19.43
C PRO A 118 -2.60 -7.07 20.05
N PHE A 119 -3.84 -7.18 19.57
CA PHE A 119 -4.84 -8.06 20.17
C PHE A 119 -4.68 -9.53 19.76
N SER A 120 -3.94 -9.79 18.68
CA SER A 120 -3.41 -11.10 18.31
C SER A 120 -2.01 -10.90 17.71
N THR A 121 -1.14 -11.88 17.91
CA THR A 121 0.18 -11.97 17.27
C THR A 121 0.18 -12.86 16.02
N ASP A 122 -0.96 -13.45 15.69
CA ASP A 122 -1.09 -14.35 14.54
C ASP A 122 -1.07 -13.56 13.24
N THR A 123 -0.45 -14.15 12.22
CA THR A 123 -0.56 -13.63 10.87
C THR A 123 -1.80 -14.20 10.18
N ILE A 124 -2.50 -13.36 9.43
CA ILE A 124 -3.58 -13.75 8.54
C ILE A 124 -2.99 -13.90 7.14
N THR A 125 -3.22 -15.06 6.52
CA THR A 125 -2.75 -15.35 5.16
C THR A 125 -3.81 -16.11 4.34
N THR A 126 -3.91 -15.81 3.04
CA THR A 126 -4.59 -16.69 2.07
C THR A 126 -3.61 -17.67 1.41
N GLY A 127 -2.30 -17.42 1.51
CA GLY A 127 -1.24 -18.25 0.96
C GLY A 127 -1.24 -18.33 -0.56
N MET A 128 -1.71 -17.28 -1.26
CA MET A 128 -1.79 -17.26 -2.72
C MET A 128 -0.42 -17.39 -3.40
N TRP A 129 0.64 -16.80 -2.84
CA TRP A 129 2.02 -16.98 -3.33
C TRP A 129 3.02 -17.04 -2.17
N ARG A 130 4.20 -17.64 -2.38
CA ARG A 130 5.20 -17.77 -1.31
C ARG A 130 5.90 -16.47 -0.96
N HIS A 131 6.13 -16.28 0.33
CA HIS A 131 7.02 -15.25 0.83
C HIS A 131 8.48 -15.72 0.75
N ALA A 132 9.29 -15.12 -0.12
CA ALA A 132 10.59 -15.66 -0.53
C ALA A 132 11.78 -14.79 -0.08
N ALA A 133 11.59 -13.90 0.90
CA ALA A 133 12.60 -12.93 1.32
C ALA A 133 13.93 -13.55 1.79
N VAL A 134 13.92 -14.80 2.28
CA VAL A 134 15.12 -15.57 2.66
C VAL A 134 16.09 -15.79 1.50
N LEU A 135 15.60 -15.76 0.26
CA LEU A 135 16.42 -15.89 -0.95
C LEU A 135 17.09 -14.56 -1.34
N GLY A 136 16.95 -13.52 -0.51
CA GLY A 136 17.41 -12.17 -0.79
C GLY A 136 16.58 -11.49 -1.88
N ARG A 137 16.91 -10.23 -2.18
CA ARG A 137 16.12 -9.37 -3.08
C ARG A 137 15.84 -10.00 -4.45
N TYR A 138 16.89 -10.55 -5.07
CA TYR A 138 16.80 -11.11 -6.42
C TYR A 138 16.04 -12.44 -6.45
N GLY A 139 16.29 -13.31 -5.47
CA GLY A 139 15.56 -14.59 -5.36
C GLY A 139 14.08 -14.37 -5.04
N ASP A 140 13.78 -13.42 -4.15
CA ASP A 140 12.41 -13.03 -3.80
C ASP A 140 11.66 -12.48 -5.02
N ALA A 141 12.28 -11.56 -5.77
CA ALA A 141 11.70 -11.06 -7.01
C ALA A 141 11.48 -12.18 -8.05
N ALA A 142 12.47 -13.05 -8.26
CA ALA A 142 12.34 -14.14 -9.23
C ALA A 142 11.22 -15.13 -8.83
N ALA A 143 11.10 -15.46 -7.54
CA ALA A 143 10.02 -16.29 -7.01
C ALA A 143 8.65 -15.63 -7.19
N TYR A 144 8.53 -14.35 -6.84
CA TYR A 144 7.29 -13.60 -6.94
C TYR A 144 6.80 -13.52 -8.39
N TYR A 145 7.66 -13.08 -9.32
CA TYR A 145 7.32 -12.94 -10.74
C TYR A 145 7.27 -14.27 -11.52
N SER A 146 7.44 -15.40 -10.85
CA SER A 146 7.22 -16.73 -11.42
C SER A 146 5.97 -17.43 -10.87
N SER A 147 5.17 -16.72 -10.06
CA SER A 147 4.04 -17.28 -9.30
C SER A 147 2.77 -16.42 -9.43
N PRO A 148 1.66 -16.74 -8.71
CA PRO A 148 0.48 -15.88 -8.69
C PRO A 148 0.75 -14.44 -8.27
N GLY A 149 1.86 -14.18 -7.56
CA GLY A 149 2.31 -12.82 -7.25
C GLY A 149 2.55 -11.98 -8.50
N GLY A 150 3.29 -12.49 -9.48
CA GLY A 150 3.50 -11.80 -10.76
C GLY A 150 2.19 -11.57 -11.54
N VAL A 151 1.26 -12.52 -11.45
CA VAL A 151 -0.08 -12.39 -12.05
C VAL A 151 -0.88 -11.29 -11.35
N TRP A 152 -0.78 -11.17 -10.04
CA TRP A 152 -1.44 -10.14 -9.24
C TRP A 152 -0.97 -8.73 -9.62
N ASP A 153 0.33 -8.53 -9.76
CA ASP A 153 0.89 -7.27 -10.24
C ASP A 153 0.41 -6.94 -11.67
N MET A 154 0.38 -7.92 -12.56
CA MET A 154 -0.14 -7.74 -13.92
C MET A 154 -1.63 -7.40 -13.92
N PHE A 155 -2.41 -8.04 -13.06
CA PHE A 155 -3.83 -7.75 -12.87
C PHE A 155 -4.03 -6.27 -12.51
N TRP A 156 -3.28 -5.74 -11.54
CA TRP A 156 -3.40 -4.33 -11.17
C TRP A 156 -2.96 -3.37 -12.27
N LEU A 157 -1.94 -3.74 -13.05
CA LEU A 157 -1.56 -2.96 -14.24
C LEU A 157 -2.71 -2.89 -15.25
N VAL A 158 -3.33 -4.04 -15.56
CA VAL A 158 -4.51 -4.10 -16.44
C VAL A 158 -5.66 -3.31 -15.86
N VAL A 159 -5.92 -3.40 -14.55
CA VAL A 159 -6.98 -2.64 -13.88
C VAL A 159 -6.77 -1.14 -14.07
N VAL A 160 -5.54 -0.66 -13.91
CA VAL A 160 -5.23 0.76 -14.12
C VAL A 160 -5.40 1.15 -15.59
N LEU A 161 -4.87 0.37 -16.52
CA LEU A 161 -4.88 0.70 -17.96
C LEU A 161 -6.26 0.59 -18.61
N VAL A 162 -7.13 -0.29 -18.11
CA VAL A 162 -8.46 -0.53 -18.69
C VAL A 162 -9.52 0.23 -17.92
N PHE A 163 -9.59 0.06 -16.60
CA PHE A 163 -10.68 0.59 -15.78
C PHE A 163 -10.36 1.93 -15.13
N ALA A 164 -9.11 2.17 -14.72
CA ALA A 164 -8.70 3.42 -14.09
C ALA A 164 -8.04 4.43 -15.04
N ARG A 165 -7.97 4.18 -16.37
CA ARG A 165 -7.20 5.00 -17.32
C ARG A 165 -7.44 6.50 -17.28
N GLN A 166 -8.64 6.92 -16.89
CA GLN A 166 -9.00 8.33 -16.73
C GLN A 166 -8.16 9.02 -15.66
N THR A 167 -7.74 8.30 -14.61
CA THR A 167 -6.88 8.86 -13.56
C THR A 167 -5.54 9.30 -14.10
N LEU A 168 -5.08 8.68 -15.19
CA LEU A 168 -3.83 9.02 -15.84
C LEU A 168 -3.93 10.29 -16.69
N THR A 169 -5.09 10.94 -16.81
CA THR A 169 -5.22 12.15 -17.64
C THR A 169 -4.74 13.41 -16.93
N LYS A 170 -4.28 14.40 -17.70
CA LYS A 170 -3.92 15.73 -17.16
C LYS A 170 -5.14 16.38 -16.47
N GLU A 171 -6.32 16.19 -17.06
CA GLU A 171 -7.56 16.76 -16.54
C GLU A 171 -7.93 16.18 -15.17
N TYR A 172 -7.84 14.85 -15.00
CA TYR A 172 -8.08 14.22 -13.71
C TYR A 172 -7.07 14.67 -12.66
N PHE A 173 -5.80 14.83 -13.04
CA PHE A 173 -4.79 15.40 -12.15
C PHE A 173 -5.19 16.80 -11.66
N ARG A 174 -5.63 17.67 -12.56
CA ARG A 174 -6.01 19.05 -12.24
C ARG A 174 -7.31 19.15 -11.43
N THR A 175 -8.30 18.31 -11.70
CA THR A 175 -9.65 18.43 -11.12
C THR A 175 -9.87 17.55 -9.89
N VAL A 176 -9.10 16.47 -9.73
CA VAL A 176 -9.25 15.53 -8.60
C VAL A 176 -8.00 15.53 -7.73
N ILE A 177 -6.81 15.31 -8.31
CA ILE A 177 -5.58 15.09 -7.54
C ILE A 177 -5.09 16.37 -6.86
N VAL A 178 -4.90 17.45 -7.62
CA VAL A 178 -4.43 18.73 -7.07
C VAL A 178 -5.40 19.30 -6.04
N PRO A 179 -6.73 19.32 -6.28
CA PRO A 179 -7.66 19.84 -5.30
C PRO A 179 -7.74 18.98 -4.04
N ALA A 180 -7.44 17.67 -4.11
CA ALA A 180 -7.38 16.85 -2.90
C ALA A 180 -6.19 17.21 -1.99
N ASP A 181 -5.13 17.83 -2.53
CA ASP A 181 -3.96 18.22 -1.75
C ASP A 181 -3.24 19.48 -2.26
N PRO A 182 -3.91 20.64 -2.29
CA PRO A 182 -3.42 21.80 -3.01
C PRO A 182 -2.16 22.39 -2.39
N ARG A 183 -1.98 22.24 -1.06
CA ARG A 183 -0.83 22.78 -0.35
C ARG A 183 0.45 22.04 -0.73
N VAL A 184 0.40 20.71 -0.84
CA VAL A 184 1.56 19.90 -1.16
C VAL A 184 1.94 20.06 -2.63
N TRP A 185 0.97 19.98 -3.55
CA TRP A 185 1.27 20.21 -4.96
C TRP A 185 1.80 21.61 -5.24
N ALA A 186 1.26 22.64 -4.57
CA ALA A 186 1.79 24.01 -4.66
C ALA A 186 3.19 24.14 -4.04
N TRP A 187 3.46 23.42 -2.94
CA TRP A 187 4.79 23.38 -2.34
C TRP A 187 5.81 22.72 -3.28
N ILE A 188 5.49 21.57 -3.87
CA ILE A 188 6.35 20.88 -4.85
C ILE A 188 6.63 21.80 -6.05
N HIS A 189 5.58 22.41 -6.61
CA HIS A 189 5.68 23.39 -7.69
C HIS A 189 6.66 24.51 -7.35
N ARG A 190 6.49 25.16 -6.20
CA ARG A 190 7.33 26.30 -5.79
C ARG A 190 8.75 25.88 -5.41
N LYS A 191 8.92 24.77 -4.70
CA LYS A 191 10.22 24.33 -4.19
C LYS A 191 11.15 23.86 -5.30
N PHE A 192 10.60 23.13 -6.28
CA PHE A 192 11.38 22.53 -7.36
C PHE A 192 11.18 23.25 -8.70
N HIS A 193 10.43 24.36 -8.73
CA HIS A 193 10.10 25.12 -9.95
C HIS A 193 9.51 24.23 -11.05
N LEU A 194 8.75 23.20 -10.66
CA LEU A 194 8.19 22.24 -11.59
C LEU A 194 6.95 22.81 -12.28
N PRO A 195 6.93 22.92 -13.63
CA PRO A 195 5.70 23.28 -14.33
C PRO A 195 4.64 22.19 -14.16
N GLU A 196 3.38 22.48 -14.50
CA GLU A 196 2.27 21.51 -14.38
C GLU A 196 2.58 20.17 -15.06
N ARG A 197 3.25 20.19 -16.22
CA ARG A 197 3.70 18.97 -16.91
C ARG A 197 4.64 18.11 -16.06
N GLY A 198 5.54 18.75 -15.30
CA GLY A 198 6.43 18.08 -14.36
C GLY A 198 5.69 17.49 -13.17
N LEU A 199 4.69 18.18 -12.63
CA LEU A 199 3.85 17.65 -11.54
C LEU A 199 3.00 16.45 -12.00
N VAL A 200 2.44 16.52 -13.21
CA VAL A 200 1.71 15.40 -13.82
C VAL A 200 2.65 14.21 -14.05
N ALA A 201 3.89 14.46 -14.49
CA ALA A 201 4.89 13.42 -14.66
C ALA A 201 5.25 12.77 -13.31
N LEU A 202 5.43 13.57 -12.25
CA LEU A 202 5.65 13.06 -10.89
C LEU A 202 4.47 12.19 -10.41
N TYR A 203 3.24 12.69 -10.59
CA TYR A 203 2.02 11.94 -10.26
C TYR A 203 1.92 10.60 -10.99
N ARG A 204 2.24 10.57 -12.29
CA ARG A 204 2.27 9.34 -13.11
C ARG A 204 3.52 8.49 -12.86
N GLY A 205 4.52 9.01 -12.17
CA GLY A 205 5.80 8.36 -11.94
C GLY A 205 5.65 7.01 -11.23
N LEU A 206 4.67 6.87 -10.32
CA LEU A 206 4.37 5.60 -9.66
C LEU A 206 3.90 4.53 -10.64
N LEU A 207 3.00 4.88 -11.58
CA LEU A 207 2.60 3.96 -12.64
C LEU A 207 3.80 3.48 -13.46
N PHE A 208 4.66 4.41 -13.89
CA PHE A 208 5.83 4.06 -14.68
C PHE A 208 6.82 3.21 -13.89
N TYR A 209 7.08 3.56 -12.63
CA TYR A 209 7.97 2.81 -11.76
C TYR A 209 7.44 1.39 -11.51
N GLY A 210 6.16 1.25 -11.14
CA GLY A 210 5.50 -0.05 -10.95
C GLY A 210 5.49 -0.89 -12.23
N GLY A 211 5.06 -0.31 -13.35
CA GLY A 211 5.05 -0.98 -14.65
C GLY A 211 6.45 -1.46 -15.08
N CYS A 212 7.46 -0.59 -15.01
CA CYS A 212 8.84 -0.97 -15.32
C CYS A 212 9.35 -2.08 -14.40
N ARG A 213 9.01 -2.08 -13.11
CA ARG A 213 9.38 -3.15 -12.18
C ARG A 213 8.78 -4.48 -12.59
N ILE A 214 7.52 -4.52 -12.98
CA ILE A 214 6.85 -5.75 -13.44
C ILE A 214 7.66 -6.37 -14.58
N PHE A 215 7.95 -5.60 -15.63
CA PHE A 215 8.66 -6.12 -16.79
C PHE A 215 10.12 -6.44 -16.50
N ALA A 216 10.82 -5.57 -15.77
CA ALA A 216 12.23 -5.78 -15.43
C ALA A 216 12.43 -7.06 -14.60
N TRP A 217 11.61 -7.27 -13.56
CA TRP A 217 11.72 -8.46 -12.72
C TRP A 217 11.20 -9.71 -13.40
N THR A 218 10.18 -9.60 -14.27
CA THR A 218 9.77 -10.71 -15.12
C THR A 218 10.91 -11.12 -16.05
N PHE A 219 11.54 -10.18 -16.76
CA PHE A 219 12.67 -10.48 -17.63
C PHE A 219 13.86 -11.04 -16.87
N TYR A 220 14.17 -10.50 -15.69
CA TYR A 220 15.17 -11.07 -14.80
C TYR A 220 14.86 -12.54 -14.45
N ALA A 221 13.64 -12.83 -14.01
CA ALA A 221 13.20 -14.18 -13.66
C ALA A 221 13.31 -15.15 -14.85
N ARG A 222 12.99 -14.68 -16.06
CA ARG A 222 12.99 -15.49 -17.29
C ARG A 222 14.38 -15.73 -17.87
N PHE A 223 15.16 -14.66 -18.00
CA PHE A 223 16.37 -14.64 -18.83
C PHE A 223 17.66 -14.69 -18.03
N GLN A 224 17.62 -14.39 -16.73
CA GLN A 224 18.82 -14.41 -15.89
C GLN A 224 18.72 -15.44 -14.76
N ALA A 225 17.63 -15.44 -13.99
CA ALA A 225 17.46 -16.40 -12.90
C ALA A 225 16.96 -17.77 -13.39
N HIS A 226 16.37 -17.84 -14.58
CA HIS A 226 15.81 -19.05 -15.20
C HIS A 226 14.90 -19.86 -14.26
N THR A 227 14.14 -19.18 -13.39
CA THR A 227 13.25 -19.85 -12.44
C THR A 227 12.09 -20.52 -13.15
N ARG A 228 11.56 -21.63 -12.61
CA ARG A 228 10.40 -22.29 -13.21
C ARG A 228 9.11 -21.46 -12.99
N TRP A 229 8.21 -21.45 -13.98
CA TRP A 229 6.87 -20.94 -13.77
C TRP A 229 6.05 -21.90 -12.89
N ASP A 230 5.46 -21.37 -11.84
CA ASP A 230 4.51 -22.08 -11.00
C ASP A 230 3.43 -21.11 -10.49
N VAL A 231 2.37 -21.00 -11.29
CA VAL A 231 1.19 -20.17 -11.00
C VAL A 231 0.14 -20.92 -10.16
N SER A 232 0.51 -22.05 -9.53
CA SER A 232 -0.37 -22.71 -8.58
C SER A 232 -0.49 -21.88 -7.29
N TRP A 233 -1.63 -22.03 -6.61
CA TRP A 233 -1.87 -21.37 -5.34
C TRP A 233 -0.85 -21.83 -4.29
N GLY A 234 -0.12 -20.89 -3.68
CA GLY A 234 0.98 -21.20 -2.75
C GLY A 234 2.30 -21.56 -3.43
N GLY A 235 2.39 -21.37 -4.75
CA GLY A 235 3.63 -21.47 -5.51
C GLY A 235 4.58 -20.27 -5.29
N PRO A 236 5.85 -20.38 -5.69
CA PRO A 236 6.38 -21.52 -6.43
C PRO A 236 6.90 -22.66 -5.52
N ASP A 237 6.78 -23.92 -5.98
CA ASP A 237 7.13 -25.13 -5.23
C ASP A 237 8.58 -25.18 -4.73
N TYR A 238 9.51 -24.62 -5.50
CA TYR A 238 10.96 -24.60 -5.22
C TYR A 238 11.38 -23.66 -4.08
N VAL A 239 10.46 -22.93 -3.45
CA VAL A 239 10.79 -21.83 -2.52
C VAL A 239 10.70 -22.14 -1.03
N GLU A 240 10.46 -23.33 -0.51
CA GLU A 240 10.08 -23.54 0.91
C GLU A 240 8.87 -22.68 1.37
N ARG A 241 7.85 -23.35 1.90
CA ARG A 241 6.68 -22.65 2.43
C ARG A 241 6.99 -22.22 3.86
N VAL A 242 6.94 -20.91 4.11
CA VAL A 242 7.00 -20.36 5.46
C VAL A 242 5.61 -19.96 5.88
N ASP A 243 5.18 -20.51 7.01
CA ASP A 243 3.89 -20.26 7.65
C ASP A 243 4.18 -19.78 9.07
N LEU A 244 3.79 -18.56 9.38
CA LEU A 244 4.00 -17.95 10.70
C LEU A 244 2.79 -18.15 11.61
N THR A 245 1.67 -18.68 11.11
CA THR A 245 0.49 -18.94 11.92
C THR A 245 0.74 -20.18 12.79
N PRO A 246 0.84 -20.04 14.12
CA PRO A 246 1.10 -21.18 14.98
C PRO A 246 -0.17 -22.02 15.14
N GLY A 247 -0.12 -23.27 14.67
CA GLY A 247 -1.10 -24.29 15.04
C GLY A 247 -2.23 -24.55 14.03
N PRO A 248 -3.28 -25.27 14.44
CA PRO A 248 -4.41 -25.61 13.60
C PRO A 248 -5.17 -24.36 13.10
N TRP A 249 -5.82 -24.49 11.94
CA TRP A 249 -6.64 -23.40 11.37
C TRP A 249 -7.74 -22.89 12.30
N THR A 250 -8.20 -23.71 13.27
CA THR A 250 -9.17 -23.32 14.28
C THR A 250 -8.65 -22.26 15.23
N ASP A 251 -7.37 -22.35 15.60
CA ASP A 251 -6.76 -21.43 16.55
C ASP A 251 -6.53 -20.08 15.85
N ALA A 252 -6.08 -20.12 14.61
CA ALA A 252 -6.00 -18.95 13.73
C ALA A 252 -7.36 -18.27 13.55
N PHE A 253 -8.44 -19.06 13.35
CA PHE A 253 -9.79 -18.53 13.21
C PHE A 253 -10.27 -17.82 14.49
N TRP A 254 -10.11 -18.45 15.66
CA TRP A 254 -10.51 -17.85 16.93
C TRP A 254 -9.64 -16.64 17.29
N GLY A 255 -8.33 -16.69 17.04
CA GLY A 255 -7.40 -15.57 17.19
C GLY A 255 -7.80 -14.38 16.32
N ALA A 256 -8.15 -14.62 15.05
CA ALA A 256 -8.67 -13.60 14.14
C ALA A 256 -9.99 -13.01 14.62
N LEU A 257 -10.93 -13.85 15.07
CA LEU A 257 -12.23 -13.39 15.54
C LEU A 257 -12.10 -12.51 16.80
N ILE A 258 -11.38 -12.98 17.81
CA ILE A 258 -11.14 -12.24 19.05
C ILE A 258 -10.35 -10.96 18.76
N GLY A 259 -9.26 -11.07 18.00
CA GLY A 259 -8.43 -9.94 17.60
C GLY A 259 -9.22 -8.86 16.86
N SER A 260 -10.08 -9.26 15.92
CA SER A 260 -10.95 -8.33 15.18
C SER A 260 -11.98 -7.64 16.07
N ALA A 261 -12.60 -8.36 17.01
CA ALA A 261 -13.56 -7.80 17.96
C ALA A 261 -12.89 -6.80 18.92
N CYS A 262 -11.74 -7.17 19.49
CA CYS A 262 -10.95 -6.29 20.34
C CYS A 262 -10.48 -5.04 19.59
N LEU A 263 -9.99 -5.20 18.35
CA LEU A 263 -9.60 -4.07 17.51
C LEU A 263 -10.78 -3.15 17.24
N ALA A 264 -11.95 -3.69 16.86
CA ALA A 264 -13.14 -2.88 16.60
C ALA A 264 -13.58 -2.07 17.83
N VAL A 265 -13.65 -2.71 19.00
CA VAL A 265 -13.98 -2.02 20.27
C VAL A 265 -12.95 -0.94 20.56
N PHE A 266 -11.66 -1.24 20.44
CA PHE A 266 -10.59 -0.28 20.67
C PHE A 266 -10.69 0.93 19.73
N LEU A 267 -10.92 0.71 18.44
CA LEU A 267 -11.09 1.78 17.45
C LEU A 267 -12.30 2.67 17.76
N VAL A 268 -13.43 2.07 18.18
CA VAL A 268 -14.61 2.83 18.64
C VAL A 268 -14.28 3.69 19.85
N VAL A 269 -13.58 3.13 20.83
CA VAL A 269 -13.14 3.86 22.03
C VAL A 269 -12.20 5.01 21.65
N CYS A 270 -11.15 4.78 20.86
CA CYS A 270 -10.25 5.83 20.39
C CYS A 270 -10.99 6.91 19.60
N TRP A 271 -11.94 6.51 18.75
CA TRP A 271 -12.79 7.43 18.01
C TRP A 271 -13.54 8.38 18.95
N LYS A 272 -14.25 7.83 19.92
CA LYS A 272 -15.04 8.62 20.89
C LYS A 272 -14.19 9.47 21.81
N LEU A 273 -13.04 8.97 22.25
CA LEU A 273 -12.19 9.67 23.22
C LEU A 273 -11.43 10.85 22.59
N PHE A 274 -10.84 10.67 21.40
CA PHE A 274 -9.97 11.71 20.83
C PHE A 274 -9.98 11.84 19.31
N ILE A 275 -10.07 10.75 18.52
CA ILE A 275 -9.95 10.86 17.05
C ILE A 275 -11.08 11.70 16.47
N GLN A 276 -12.32 11.56 16.96
CA GLN A 276 -13.45 12.38 16.51
C GLN A 276 -13.20 13.88 16.74
N ARG A 277 -12.58 14.25 17.86
CA ARG A 277 -12.24 15.66 18.16
C ARG A 277 -11.16 16.17 17.21
N LEU A 278 -10.13 15.37 16.93
CA LEU A 278 -9.10 15.71 15.96
C LEU A 278 -9.68 15.84 14.55
N TRP A 279 -10.56 14.92 14.17
CA TRP A 279 -11.27 14.93 12.90
C TRP A 279 -12.08 16.21 12.74
N ASN A 280 -12.90 16.56 13.73
CA ASN A 280 -13.72 17.78 13.68
C ASN A 280 -12.88 19.06 13.60
N ARG A 281 -11.67 19.08 14.17
CA ARG A 281 -10.71 20.19 14.08
C ARG A 281 -9.88 20.19 12.79
N GLY A 282 -9.84 19.08 12.07
CA GLY A 282 -9.16 18.97 10.79
C GLY A 282 -9.78 19.90 9.75
N TYR A 283 -8.99 20.35 8.79
CA TYR A 283 -9.48 21.11 7.65
C TYR A 283 -9.63 20.20 6.43
N ASP A 284 -10.69 20.46 5.67
CA ASP A 284 -10.76 20.06 4.27
C ASP A 284 -10.27 21.24 3.43
N PRO A 285 -9.37 21.03 2.46
CA PRO A 285 -9.04 22.09 1.51
C PRO A 285 -10.35 22.58 0.86
N PRO A 286 -10.60 23.90 0.80
CA PRO A 286 -11.80 24.41 0.16
C PRO A 286 -11.92 23.78 -1.22
N ALA A 287 -13.11 23.28 -1.54
CA ALA A 287 -13.39 22.90 -2.91
C ALA A 287 -13.06 24.11 -3.77
N LEU A 288 -12.22 23.94 -4.79
CA LEU A 288 -12.35 24.81 -5.95
C LEU A 288 -13.78 24.55 -6.39
N THR A 289 -14.68 25.48 -6.05
CA THR A 289 -16.07 25.45 -6.45
C THR A 289 -16.04 25.20 -7.95
N ALA A 290 -16.43 24.00 -8.36
CA ALA A 290 -16.83 23.77 -9.72
C ALA A 290 -18.00 24.74 -9.90
N LYS A 291 -17.69 25.89 -10.48
CA LYS A 291 -18.68 26.85 -10.90
C LYS A 291 -19.52 26.08 -11.91
N LYS A 292 -20.64 25.52 -11.46
CA LYS A 292 -21.81 25.24 -12.30
C LYS A 292 -22.22 26.61 -12.83
N GLN A 293 -21.47 27.15 -13.79
CA GLN A 293 -21.94 28.28 -14.58
C GLN A 293 -23.11 27.75 -15.39
N GLY A 294 -24.25 28.39 -15.19
CA GLY A 294 -25.52 28.02 -15.77
C GLY A 294 -25.39 27.78 -17.26
N ILE A 295 -25.85 26.60 -17.67
CA ILE A 295 -26.58 26.48 -18.91
C ILE A 295 -28.04 26.44 -18.47
N GLU A 296 -28.57 27.64 -18.17
CA GLU A 296 -29.99 27.88 -18.39
C GLU A 296 -30.15 27.88 -19.90
N THR A 297 -30.63 26.77 -20.44
CA THR A 297 -31.28 26.77 -21.75
C THR A 297 -32.54 27.62 -21.65
N THR A 298 -32.41 28.92 -21.87
CA THR A 298 -33.50 29.72 -22.44
C THR A 298 -33.68 29.30 -23.89
N ALA A 299 -34.44 28.22 -24.08
CA ALA A 299 -35.13 28.00 -25.35
C ALA A 299 -36.37 28.89 -25.33
N ALA A 300 -36.24 30.08 -25.90
CA ALA A 300 -37.35 30.91 -26.34
C ALA A 300 -36.98 31.50 -27.71
N ASN A 301 -37.88 31.28 -28.67
CA ASN A 301 -37.91 31.64 -30.10
C ASN A 301 -37.26 30.63 -31.05
#